data_AF-A0A1I4DE97-F1
#
_entry.id   AF-A0A1I4DE97-F1
#
_cell.length_a   1.000
_cell.length_b   1.000
_cell.length_c   1.000
_cell.angle_alpha   90.00
_cell.angle_beta   90.00
_cell.angle_gamma   90.00
#
_symmetry.space_group_name_H-M   'P 1'
#
loop_
_entity.id
_entity.type
_entity.pdbx_description
1 polymer ?
#
loop_
_entity_poly.entity_id
_entity_poly.type
_entity_poly.pdbx_seq_one_letter_code
_entity_poly.pdbx_strand_id
1 'polypeptide(L)' 'MNLLLFICKNRIILLSMMVGALIAYIYWFHFGIYWGTYPLSGEWWVNCIYGGLFGGLLGYFIAGEMKRGSESK' A
#
# COMPACT_ATOMS: atom_id res chain seq x y z
N MET A 1 -6.44 -22.60 -13.03
CA MET A 1 -5.55 -21.52 -12.56
C MET A 1 -6.36 -20.56 -11.69
N ASN A 2 -6.37 -20.74 -10.37
CA ASN A 2 -7.30 -20.03 -9.48
C ASN A 2 -6.68 -18.73 -8.94
N LEU A 3 -6.59 -17.71 -9.80
CA LEU A 3 -6.10 -16.38 -9.47
C LEU A 3 -6.89 -15.74 -8.29
N LEU A 4 -8.18 -16.05 -8.23
CA LEU A 4 -9.08 -15.65 -7.13
C LEU A 4 -8.67 -16.23 -5.76
N LEU A 5 -8.13 -17.45 -5.72
CA LEU A 5 -7.73 -18.10 -4.47
C LEU A 5 -6.45 -17.45 -3.90
N PHE A 6 -5.58 -16.97 -4.79
CA PHE A 6 -4.39 -16.20 -4.43
C PHE A 6 -4.76 -14.83 -3.85
N ILE A 7 -5.72 -14.14 -4.48
CA ILE A 7 -6.25 -12.84 -4.01
C ILE A 7 -6.93 -12.99 -2.65
N CYS A 8 -7.78 -14.01 -2.46
CA CYS A 8 -8.44 -14.24 -1.18
C CYS A 8 -7.47 -14.58 -0.04
N LYS A 9 -6.39 -15.33 -0.34
CA LYS A 9 -5.37 -15.68 0.66
C LYS A 9 -4.54 -14.45 1.08
N ASN A 10 -4.21 -13.58 0.13
CA ASN A 10 -3.36 -12.40 0.36
C ASN A 10 -4.16 -11.09 0.50
N ARG A 11 -5.46 -11.17 0.77
CA ARG A 11 -6.38 -10.03 0.77
C ARG A 11 -5.93 -8.89 1.68
N ILE A 12 -5.33 -9.22 2.83
CA ILE A 12 -4.84 -8.25 3.83
C ILE A 12 -3.70 -7.39 3.25
N ILE A 13 -2.76 -8.04 2.55
CA ILE A 13 -1.61 -7.37 1.93
C ILE A 13 -2.10 -6.48 0.79
N LEU A 14 -3.02 -6.98 -0.05
CA LEU A 14 -3.63 -6.23 -1.15
C LEU A 14 -4.43 -5.00 -0.65
N LEU A 15 -5.25 -5.17 0.38
CA LEU A 15 -5.97 -4.06 1.03
C LEU A 15 -5.02 -3.00 1.56
N SER A 16 -3.96 -3.41 2.26
CA SER A 16 -2.95 -2.49 2.80
C SER A 16 -2.20 -1.76 1.68
N MET A 17 -1.90 -2.43 0.58
CA MET A 17 -1.31 -1.83 -0.63
C MET A 17 -2.23 -0.75 -1.23
N MET A 18 -3.52 -1.06 -1.39
CA MET A 18 -4.51 -0.12 -1.93
C MET A 18 -4.69 1.09 -1.02
N VAL A 19 -4.77 0.87 0.30
CA VAL A 19 -4.91 1.94 1.30
C VAL A 19 -3.66 2.83 1.31
N GLY A 20 -2.46 2.24 1.27
CA GLY A 20 -1.21 3.00 1.20
C GLY A 20 -1.09 3.85 -0.06
N ALA A 21 -1.51 3.32 -1.22
CA ALA A 21 -1.55 4.09 -2.47
C ALA A 21 -2.57 5.24 -2.40
N LEU A 22 -3.74 5.02 -1.80
CA LEU A 22 -4.78 6.05 -1.65
C LEU A 22 -4.32 7.19 -0.73
N ILE A 23 -3.67 6.85 0.40
CA ILE A 23 -3.12 7.84 1.33
C ILE A 23 -2.01 8.66 0.67
N ALA A 24 -1.12 8.01 -0.10
CA ALA A 24 -0.07 8.71 -0.82
C ALA A 24 -0.62 9.61 -1.95
N TYR A 25 -1.71 9.21 -2.61
CA TYR A 25 -2.42 10.06 -3.57
C TYR A 25 -2.99 11.31 -2.90
N ILE A 26 -3.64 11.16 -1.74
CA ILE A 26 -4.16 12.29 -0.96
C ILE A 26 -3.01 13.19 -0.49
N TYR A 27 -1.92 12.60 -0.01
CA TYR A 27 -0.72 13.33 0.38
C TYR A 27 -0.17 14.16 -0.79
N TRP A 28 -0.08 13.55 -1.99
CA TRP A 28 0.33 14.25 -3.20
C TRP A 28 -0.63 15.37 -3.59
N PHE A 29 -1.95 15.16 -3.50
CA PHE A 29 -2.94 16.19 -3.82
C PHE A 29 -2.81 17.42 -2.92
N HIS A 30 -2.49 17.23 -1.64
CA HIS A 30 -2.32 18.33 -0.69
C HIS A 30 -0.94 19.00 -0.75
N PHE A 31 0.14 18.23 -0.92
CA PHE A 31 1.52 18.75 -0.87
C PHE A 31 2.15 19.02 -2.24
N GLY A 32 1.85 18.20 -3.24
CA GLY A 32 2.45 18.28 -4.59
C GLY A 32 2.04 19.54 -5.35
N ILE A 33 0.81 20.04 -5.11
CA ILE A 33 0.32 21.29 -5.70
C ILE A 33 0.97 22.52 -5.06
N TYR A 34 1.30 22.47 -3.77
CA TYR A 34 1.79 23.65 -3.03
C TYR A 34 3.26 23.96 -3.29
N TRP A 35 4.07 22.93 -3.57
CA TRP A 35 5.53 23.06 -3.61
C TRP A 35 6.13 23.18 -5.01
N GLY A 36 5.34 23.16 -6.10
CA GLY A 36 5.65 23.65 -7.46
C GLY A 36 7.00 23.34 -8.14
N THR A 37 7.92 22.58 -7.52
CA THR A 37 9.35 22.63 -7.86
C THR A 37 10.06 21.27 -7.77
N TYR A 38 9.33 20.17 -7.53
CA TYR A 38 9.93 18.83 -7.53
C TYR A 38 9.55 18.04 -8.79
N PRO A 39 10.51 17.72 -9.70
CA PRO A 39 10.25 16.84 -10.84
C PRO A 39 9.83 15.42 -10.43
N LEU A 40 10.13 15.01 -9.19
CA LEU A 40 9.61 13.78 -8.56
C LEU A 40 8.12 13.86 -8.17
N SER A 41 7.57 15.07 -8.06
CA SER A 41 6.18 15.33 -7.69
C SER A 41 5.30 15.74 -8.87
N GLY A 42 5.83 15.76 -10.11
CA GLY A 42 5.02 16.03 -11.30
C GLY A 42 4.07 14.88 -11.65
N GLU A 43 4.46 13.65 -11.29
CA GLU A 43 3.79 12.43 -11.72
C GLU A 43 3.07 11.75 -10.54
N TRP A 44 1.74 11.80 -10.54
CA TRP A 44 0.88 11.21 -9.49
C TRP A 44 1.16 9.71 -9.25
N TRP A 45 1.58 8.98 -10.29
CA TRP A 45 1.88 7.55 -10.18
C TRP A 45 3.10 7.23 -9.33
N VAL A 46 4.11 8.11 -9.26
CA VAL A 46 5.32 7.84 -8.47
C VAL A 46 4.96 7.77 -6.99
N ASN A 47 4.17 8.72 -6.50
CA ASN A 47 3.70 8.73 -5.12
C ASN A 47 2.77 7.56 -4.81
N CYS A 48 1.88 7.18 -5.74
CA CYS A 48 1.06 5.99 -5.60
C CYS A 48 1.90 4.70 -5.51
N ILE A 49 2.97 4.57 -6.30
CA ILE A 49 3.87 3.41 -6.24
C ILE A 49 4.59 3.36 -4.89
N TYR A 50 5.14 4.48 -4.41
CA TYR A 50 5.78 4.54 -3.09
C TYR A 50 4.81 4.20 -1.96
N GLY A 51 3.60 4.80 -1.98
CA GLY A 51 2.55 4.52 -1.01
C GLY A 51 2.07 3.07 -1.05
N GLY A 52 1.92 2.51 -2.24
CA GLY A 52 1.58 1.10 -2.43
C GLY A 52 2.67 0.16 -1.92
N LEU A 53 3.95 0.46 -2.19
CA LEU A 53 5.07 -0.35 -1.72
C LEU A 53 5.15 -0.36 -0.19
N PHE A 54 5.03 0.81 0.44
CA PHE A 54 5.00 0.96 1.89
C PHE A 54 3.76 0.30 2.51
N GLY A 55 2.59 0.49 1.90
CA GLY A 55 1.35 -0.15 2.31
C GLY A 55 1.44 -1.67 2.21
N GLY A 56 2.03 -2.21 1.15
CA GLY A 56 2.26 -3.64 0.99
C GLY A 56 3.21 -4.21 2.05
N LEU A 57 4.29 -3.50 2.36
CA LEU A 57 5.25 -3.88 3.40
C LEU A 57 4.60 -3.93 4.79
N LEU A 58 3.82 -2.90 5.15
CA LEU A 58 3.04 -2.88 6.40
C LEU A 58 2.01 -4.02 6.44
N GLY A 59 1.31 -4.25 5.33
CA GLY A 59 0.35 -5.32 5.20
C GLY A 59 0.98 -6.70 5.38
N TYR A 60 2.21 -6.89 4.88
CA TYR A 60 2.98 -8.12 5.08
C TYR A 60 3.35 -8.31 6.55
N PHE A 61 3.79 -7.25 7.23
CA PHE A 61 4.11 -7.30 8.65
C PHE A 61 2.88 -7.67 9.50
N ILE A 62 1.75 -7.01 9.25
CA ILE A 62 0.47 -7.27 9.93
C ILE A 62 -0.05 -8.69 9.66
N ALA A 63 0.05 -9.16 8.40
CA ALA A 63 -0.32 -10.53 8.05
C ALA A 63 0.60 -11.57 8.73
N GLY A 64 1.89 -11.25 8.89
CA GLY A 64 2.84 -12.07 9.63
C GLY A 64 2.51 -12.16 11.13
N GLU A 65 2.09 -11.07 11.75
CA GLU A 65 1.61 -11.05 13.14
C GLU A 65 0.33 -11.91 13.30
N MET A 66 -0.62 -11.78 12.37
CA MET A 66 -1.87 -12.56 12.39
C MET A 66 -1.63 -14.07 12.29
N LYS A 67 -0.59 -14.50 11.55
CA LYS A 67 -0.21 -15.92 11.52
C LYS A 67 0.39 -16.40 12.84
N ARG A 68 1.26 -15.61 13.48
CA ARG A 68 1.84 -15.95 14.79
C ARG A 68 0.79 -16.08 15.89
N GLY A 69 -0.26 -15.25 15.86
CA GLY A 69 -1.35 -15.32 16.84
C GLY A 69 -2.25 -16.56 16.73
N SER A 70 -2.27 -17.24 15.58
CA SER A 70 -3.08 -18.45 15.36
C SER A 70 -2.37 -19.76 15.70
N GLU A 71 -1.04 -19.76 15.80
CA GLU A 71 -0.23 -20.93 16.23
C GLU A 71 -0.03 -21.00 17.76
N SER A 72 -0.48 -19.98 18.50
CA SER A 72 -0.44 -19.95 19.97
C SER A 72 -1.77 -20.34 20.63
N LYS A 73 -2.73 -20.89 19.87
CA LYS A 73 -4.01 -21.41 20.36
C LYS A 73 -4.12 -22.91 20.13
#